data_AF-Q0FYM8-F1
#
_entry.id   AF-Q0FYM8-F1
#
_cell.length_a   1.000
_cell.length_b   1.000
_cell.length_c   1.000
_cell.angle_alpha   90.00
_cell.angle_beta   90.00
_cell.angle_gamma   90.00
#
_symmetry.space_group_name_H-M   'P 1'
#
loop_
_entity.id
_entity.type
_entity.pdbx_description
1 polymer ?
#
loop_
_entity_poly.entity_id
_entity_poly.type
_entity_poly.pdbx_seq_one_letter_code
_entity_poly.pdbx_strand_id
1 'polypeptide(L)' 'MARGDLTDEEWAVIGELLPSERGPKSRPAHHNRRFLDGMLFVLRAGCPWRDMHERYGKWNSVYVRFRR' A
#
# COMPACT_ATOMS: atom_id res chain seq x y z
N MET A 1 -3.34 -12.43 -3.49
CA MET A 1 -3.82 -11.80 -2.24
C MET A 1 -3.34 -12.65 -1.09
N ALA A 2 -2.83 -12.02 -0.04
CA ALA A 2 -2.37 -12.67 1.18
C ALA A 2 -3.35 -12.44 2.33
N ARG A 3 -3.17 -13.19 3.42
CA ARG A 3 -4.00 -13.04 4.63
C ARG A 3 -3.86 -11.62 5.18
N GLY A 4 -4.95 -10.85 5.13
CA GLY A 4 -4.98 -9.44 5.52
C GLY A 4 -4.84 -8.44 4.36
N ASP A 5 -4.79 -8.85 3.10
CA ASP A 5 -4.99 -7.89 2.01
C ASP A 5 -6.47 -7.47 1.95
N LEU A 6 -6.74 -6.27 1.44
CA LEU A 6 -8.11 -5.83 1.20
C LEU A 6 -8.77 -6.71 0.15
N THR A 7 -10.03 -7.08 0.38
CA THR A 7 -10.84 -7.73 -0.64
C THR A 7 -11.15 -6.76 -1.78
N ASP A 8 -11.65 -7.30 -2.90
CA ASP A 8 -12.05 -6.45 -4.02
C ASP A 8 -13.21 -5.53 -3.64
N GLU A 9 -14.15 -5.98 -2.80
CA GLU A 9 -15.25 -5.16 -2.30
C GLU A 9 -14.76 -4.04 -1.36
N GLU A 10 -13.87 -4.35 -0.42
CA GLU A 10 -13.28 -3.34 0.47
C GLU A 10 -12.46 -2.32 -0.33
N TRP A 11 -11.70 -2.80 -1.32
CA TRP A 11 -10.93 -1.94 -2.22
C TRP A 11 -11.83 -1.04 -3.07
N ALA A 12 -12.99 -1.52 -3.53
CA ALA A 12 -13.92 -0.70 -4.30
C ALA A 12 -14.40 0.52 -3.51
N VAL A 13 -14.62 0.37 -2.20
CA VAL A 13 -15.00 1.49 -1.32
C VAL A 13 -13.82 2.42 -1.04
N ILE A 14 -12.67 1.85 -0.64
CA ILE A 14 -11.53 2.67 -0.20
C ILE A 14 -10.82 3.35 -1.37
N GLY A 15 -10.70 2.65 -2.50
CA GLY A 15 -9.97 3.10 -3.67
C GLY A 15 -10.50 4.42 -4.25
N GLU A 16 -11.82 4.63 -4.17
CA GLU A 16 -12.47 5.87 -4.62
C GLU A 16 -12.17 7.08 -3.72
N LEU A 17 -11.88 6.83 -2.44
CA LEU A 17 -11.56 7.89 -1.47
C LEU A 17 -10.10 8.32 -1.51
N LEU A 18 -9.24 7.51 -2.14
CA LEU A 18 -7.82 7.82 -2.25
C LEU A 18 -7.58 8.84 -3.36
N PRO A 19 -6.63 9.78 -3.17
CA PRO A 19 -6.24 10.69 -4.23
C PRO A 19 -5.78 9.89 -5.45
N SER A 20 -6.22 10.35 -6.63
CA SER A 20 -5.81 9.76 -7.91
C SER A 20 -4.29 9.60 -7.97
N GLU A 21 -3.85 8.52 -8.61
CA GLU A 21 -2.45 8.14 -8.84
C GLU A 21 -1.71 9.14 -9.77
N ARG A 22 -1.78 10.44 -9.52
CA ARG A 22 -1.03 11.46 -10.25
C ARG A 22 0.37 11.59 -9.65
N GLY A 23 1.21 10.60 -9.92
CA GLY A 23 2.67 10.74 -9.83
C GLY A 23 3.23 11.55 -11.01
N PRO A 24 4.47 12.06 -10.94
CA PRO A 24 5.10 12.76 -12.06
C PRO A 24 5.04 11.88 -13.32
N LYS A 25 4.85 12.51 -14.50
CA LYS A 25 4.70 11.90 -15.84
C LYS A 25 5.76 10.84 -16.24
N SER A 26 6.74 10.57 -15.40
CA SER A 26 7.95 9.79 -15.69
C SER A 26 8.06 8.46 -14.93
N ARG A 27 7.19 8.16 -13.95
CA ARG A 27 7.23 6.88 -13.23
C ARG A 27 5.82 6.28 -13.14
N PRO A 28 5.63 4.99 -13.52
CA PRO A 28 4.35 4.33 -13.34
C PRO A 28 3.92 4.49 -11.89
N ALA A 29 2.71 5.00 -11.67
CA ALA A 29 2.14 4.99 -10.35
C ALA A 29 2.03 3.53 -9.92
N HIS A 30 2.78 3.18 -8.87
CA HIS A 30 2.69 1.84 -8.31
C HIS A 30 1.34 1.76 -7.59
N HIS A 31 0.53 0.77 -7.95
CA HIS A 31 -0.87 0.62 -7.54
C HIS A 31 -1.12 0.96 -6.06
N ASN A 32 -1.99 1.93 -5.79
CA ASN A 32 -2.41 2.42 -4.48
C ASN A 32 -2.82 1.29 -3.56
N ARG A 33 -3.50 0.29 -4.12
CA ARG A 33 -3.91 -0.92 -3.41
C ARG A 33 -2.74 -1.62 -2.75
N ARG A 34 -1.68 -1.87 -3.52
CA ARG A 34 -0.49 -2.58 -3.04
C ARG A 34 0.21 -1.82 -1.91
N PHE A 35 0.24 -0.50 -2.00
CA PHE A 35 0.76 0.34 -0.92
C PHE A 35 -0.10 0.23 0.34
N LEU A 36 -1.41 0.34 0.19
CA LEU A 36 -2.34 0.28 1.32
C LEU A 36 -2.29 -1.10 1.99
N ASP A 37 -2.28 -2.18 1.21
CA ASP A 37 -2.12 -3.54 1.75
C ASP A 37 -0.80 -3.69 2.51
N GLY A 38 0.29 -3.09 2.00
CA GLY A 38 1.59 -3.07 2.70
C GLY A 38 1.55 -2.31 4.02
N MET A 39 0.88 -1.15 4.07
CA MET A 39 0.68 -0.41 5.31
C MET A 39 -0.15 -1.24 6.30
N LEU A 40 -1.27 -1.80 5.84
CA LEU A 40 -2.16 -2.60 6.68
C LEU A 40 -1.47 -3.87 7.21
N PHE A 41 -0.59 -4.49 6.42
CA PHE A 41 0.23 -5.60 6.89
C PHE A 41 1.06 -5.20 8.10
N VAL A 42 1.82 -4.11 8.00
CA VAL A 42 2.69 -3.63 9.09
C VAL A 42 1.86 -3.27 10.32
N LEU A 43 0.76 -2.54 10.13
CA LEU A 43 -0.12 -2.11 11.21
C LEU A 43 -0.80 -3.28 11.93
N ARG A 44 -1.22 -4.33 11.20
CA ARG A 44 -1.85 -5.52 11.79
C ARG A 44 -0.83 -6.47 12.44
N ALA A 45 0.33 -6.65 11.81
CA ALA A 45 1.38 -7.52 12.33
C ALA A 45 2.14 -6.89 13.50
N GLY A 46 2.14 -5.56 13.62
CA GLY A 46 2.90 -4.83 14.64
C GLY A 46 4.41 -4.94 14.45
N CYS A 47 4.87 -5.23 13.23
CA CYS A 47 6.29 -5.44 12.95
C CYS A 47 7.00 -4.15 12.51
N PRO A 48 8.34 -4.10 12.59
CA PRO A 48 9.12 -3.05 11.95
C PRO A 48 8.84 -2.97 10.44
N TRP A 49 8.84 -1.76 9.87
CA TRP A 49 8.65 -1.56 8.42
C TRP A 49 9.62 -2.37 7.56
N ARG A 50 10.85 -2.59 8.03
CA ARG A 50 11.88 -3.37 7.32
C ARG A 50 11.51 -4.84 7.16
N ASP A 51 10.61 -5.34 8.01
CA ASP A 51 10.13 -6.72 7.99
C ASP A 51 8.82 -6.87 7.18
N MET A 52 8.38 -5.79 6.53
CA MET A 52 7.24 -5.83 5.62
C MET A 52 7.51 -6.81 4.47
N HIS A 53 6.53 -7.67 4.18
CA HIS A 53 6.65 -8.67 3.12
C HIS A 53 6.91 -8.02 1.75
N GLU A 54 7.91 -8.52 1.02
CA GLU A 54 8.40 -7.95 -0.25
C GLU A 54 7.33 -7.84 -1.36
N ARG A 55 6.29 -8.66 -1.29
CA ARG A 55 5.10 -8.62 -2.17
C ARG A 55 4.46 -7.23 -2.28
N TYR A 56 4.56 -6.42 -1.23
CA TYR A 56 4.00 -5.06 -1.21
C TYR A 56 4.94 -4.01 -1.83
N GLY A 57 6.12 -4.42 -2.28
CA GLY A 57 7.16 -3.55 -2.81
C GLY A 57 8.18 -3.13 -1.76
N LYS A 58 8.98 -2.12 -2.09
CA LYS A 58 10.05 -1.66 -1.21
C LYS A 58 9.46 -0.99 0.04
N TRP A 59 9.81 -1.51 1.22
CA TRP A 59 9.33 -0.96 2.50
C TRP A 59 9.54 0.55 2.62
N ASN A 60 10.66 1.08 2.14
CA ASN A 60 10.94 2.51 2.21
C ASN A 60 9.95 3.33 1.39
N SER A 61 9.53 2.84 0.22
CA SER A 61 8.52 3.51 -0.60
C SER A 61 7.15 3.52 0.08
N VAL A 62 6.78 2.42 0.74
CA VAL A 62 5.52 2.34 1.51
C VAL A 62 5.57 3.27 2.73
N TYR A 63 6.67 3.25 3.47
CA TYR A 63 6.87 4.10 4.64
C TYR A 63 6.87 5.60 4.30
N VAL A 64 7.58 6.01 3.25
CA VAL A 64 7.56 7.41 2.79
C VAL A 64 6.15 7.85 2.42
N ARG A 65 5.34 6.95 1.84
CA ARG A 65 3.95 7.25 1.51
C ARG A 65 3.06 7.32 2.75
N PHE A 66 3.28 6.46 3.74
CA PHE A 66 2.57 6.46 5.02
C PHE A 66 2.85 7.72 5.85
N ARG A 67 4.08 8.24 5.78
CA ARG A 67 4.52 9.42 6.55
C ARG A 67 4.12 10.76 5.90
N ARG A 68 3.65 10.76 4.65
CA ARG A 68 3.23 11.97 3.94
C ARG A 68 1.82 12.36 4.37
#